data_AF-T1GM74-F1
#
_entry.id   AF-T1GM74-F1
#
_cell.length_a   1.000
_cell.length_b   1.000
_cell.length_c   1.000
_cell.angle_alpha   90.00
_cell.angle_beta   90.00
_cell.angle_gamma   90.00
#
_symmetry.space_group_name_H-M   'P 1'
#
loop_
_entity.id
_entity.type
_entity.pdbx_description
1 polymer ?
#
loop_
_entity_poly.entity_id
_entity_poly.type
_entity_poly.pdbx_seq_one_letter_code
_entity_poly.pdbx_strand_id
1 'polypeptide(L)'
;MKGPNKHTLLQIKDAIRDGLRAVNNSIEDKCIIPGAGAFEIRAYNTLMKHKDTIKGKVRLGVQAFAESLLVIPKTLAVNSGYDAQDTIVKLTEEDRLNPDPVGLDLSSGEPMKPVDMGVYDNYIVKKQILNSCSIIASNLLLVDEIMRAGMTSLKG
;
A
#
# COMPACT_ATOMS: atom_id res chain seq x y z
N MET A 1 -21.67 -0.85 -22.99
CA MET A 1 -20.32 -0.26 -23.12
C MET A 1 -19.90 -0.33 -24.57
N LYS A 2 -19.32 0.75 -25.12
CA LYS A 2 -18.80 0.79 -26.49
C LYS A 2 -17.28 0.83 -26.39
N GLY A 3 -16.58 0.07 -27.24
CA GLY A 3 -15.13 0.01 -27.25
C GLY A 3 -14.63 -0.56 -28.57
N PRO A 4 -13.40 -0.22 -28.97
CA PRO A 4 -12.85 -0.60 -30.28
C PRO A 4 -12.64 -2.11 -30.41
N ASN A 5 -12.08 -2.76 -29.37
CA ASN A 5 -11.74 -4.18 -29.37
C ASN A 5 -12.29 -4.90 -28.12
N LYS A 6 -12.44 -6.24 -28.20
CA LYS A 6 -12.94 -7.08 -27.08
C LYS A 6 -12.09 -6.93 -25.80
N HIS A 7 -10.76 -6.85 -25.95
CA HIS A 7 -9.86 -6.66 -24.80
C HIS A 7 -10.13 -5.34 -24.07
N THR A 8 -10.30 -4.25 -24.80
CA THR A 8 -10.63 -2.94 -24.23
C THR A 8 -11.99 -2.97 -23.52
N LEU A 9 -12.98 -3.65 -24.10
CA LEU A 9 -14.29 -3.81 -23.47
C LEU A 9 -14.23 -4.56 -22.13
N LEU A 10 -13.39 -5.59 -22.03
CA LEU A 10 -13.18 -6.32 -20.78
C LEU A 10 -12.51 -5.45 -19.71
N GLN A 11 -11.44 -4.74 -20.07
CA GLN A 11 -10.75 -3.82 -19.14
C GLN A 11 -11.70 -2.72 -18.63
N ILE A 12 -12.52 -2.13 -19.50
CA ILE A 12 -13.50 -1.11 -19.10
C ILE A 12 -14.56 -1.71 -18.17
N LYS A 13 -15.01 -2.95 -18.44
CA LYS A 13 -15.98 -3.63 -17.58
C LYS A 13 -15.43 -3.86 -16.18
N ASP A 14 -14.18 -4.30 -16.08
CA ASP A 14 -13.51 -4.55 -14.80
C ASP A 14 -13.28 -3.23 -14.05
N ALA A 15 -12.80 -2.18 -14.73
CA ALA A 15 -12.63 -0.86 -14.14
C ALA A 15 -13.94 -0.27 -13.59
N ILE A 16 -15.07 -0.45 -14.29
CA ILE A 16 -16.38 0.00 -13.82
C ILE A 16 -16.83 -0.82 -12.61
N ARG A 17 -16.58 -2.13 -12.61
CA ARG A 17 -16.88 -2.99 -11.46
C ARG A 17 -16.10 -2.56 -10.22
N ASP A 18 -14.82 -2.24 -10.38
CA ASP A 18 -13.96 -1.80 -9.28
C ASP A 18 -14.36 -0.41 -8.79
N GLY A 19 -14.67 0.53 -9.70
CA GLY A 19 -15.18 1.85 -9.34
C GLY A 19 -16.50 1.79 -8.58
N LEU A 20 -17.47 0.98 -9.03
CA LEU A 20 -18.73 0.79 -8.32
C LEU A 20 -18.53 0.18 -6.93
N ARG A 21 -17.60 -0.75 -6.78
CA ARG A 21 -17.25 -1.33 -5.48
C ARG A 21 -16.57 -0.32 -4.56
N ALA A 22 -15.66 0.49 -5.08
CA ALA A 22 -15.02 1.55 -4.30
C ALA A 22 -16.06 2.53 -3.76
N VAL A 23 -17.04 2.94 -4.59
CA VAL A 23 -18.14 3.81 -4.14
C VAL A 23 -19.02 3.12 -3.11
N ASN A 24 -19.40 1.86 -3.33
CA ASN A 24 -20.22 1.10 -2.37
C ASN A 24 -19.53 1.00 -1.00
N ASN A 25 -18.24 0.63 -0.99
CA ASN A 25 -17.46 0.54 0.23
C ASN A 25 -17.35 1.90 0.94
N SER A 26 -17.19 3.01 0.21
CA SER A 26 -17.16 4.36 0.80
C SER A 26 -18.48 4.72 1.48
N ILE A 27 -19.62 4.31 0.89
CA ILE A 27 -20.96 4.56 1.44
C ILE A 27 -21.20 3.71 2.69
N GLU A 28 -20.80 2.43 2.66
CA GLU A 28 -20.95 1.50 3.79
C GLU A 28 -20.07 1.89 4.98
N ASP A 29 -18.79 2.19 4.73
CA ASP A 29 -17.82 2.54 5.78
C ASP A 29 -18.01 3.96 6.33
N LYS A 30 -18.64 4.86 5.57
CA LYS A 30 -18.80 6.31 5.87
C LYS A 30 -17.49 7.02 6.20
N CYS A 31 -16.36 6.47 5.79
CA CYS A 31 -15.04 7.04 5.99
C CYS A 31 -14.15 6.76 4.78
N ILE A 32 -13.23 7.69 4.53
CA ILE A 32 -12.26 7.65 3.45
C ILE A 32 -10.89 8.06 4.02
N ILE A 33 -9.83 7.56 3.40
CA ILE A 33 -8.45 7.84 3.82
C ILE A 33 -7.74 8.58 2.68
N PRO A 34 -6.85 9.55 2.96
CA PRO A 34 -5.98 10.13 1.94
C PRO A 34 -5.16 9.05 1.24
N GLY A 35 -5.26 9.01 -0.10
CA GLY A 35 -4.59 8.02 -0.94
C GLY A 35 -3.17 8.44 -1.33
N ALA A 36 -2.74 8.06 -2.54
CA ALA A 36 -1.44 8.43 -3.12
C ALA A 36 -0.21 8.08 -2.26
N GLY A 37 -0.30 7.00 -1.46
CA GLY A 37 0.78 6.59 -0.56
C GLY A 37 0.86 7.38 0.75
N ALA A 38 -0.05 8.34 0.99
CA ALA A 38 0.02 9.20 2.17
C ALA A 38 -0.25 8.46 3.47
N PHE A 39 -1.17 7.50 3.45
CA PHE A 39 -1.42 6.63 4.59
C PHE A 39 -0.15 5.86 5.00
N GLU A 40 0.57 5.30 4.02
CA GLU A 40 1.77 4.50 4.24
C GLU A 40 2.92 5.35 4.79
N ILE A 41 3.14 6.56 4.27
CA ILE A 41 4.14 7.50 4.78
C ILE A 41 3.82 7.93 6.21
N ARG A 42 2.56 8.30 6.48
CA ARG A 42 2.12 8.70 7.82
C ARG A 42 2.23 7.55 8.82
N ALA A 43 1.86 6.34 8.41
CA ALA A 43 2.00 5.14 9.23
C ALA A 43 3.47 4.84 9.53
N TYR A 44 4.36 4.93 8.54
CA TYR A 44 5.81 4.79 8.74
C TYR A 44 6.34 5.77 9.80
N ASN A 45 6.04 7.06 9.66
CA ASN A 45 6.50 8.09 10.59
C ASN A 45 5.95 7.86 12.02
N THR A 46 4.70 7.42 12.13
CA THR A 46 4.07 7.11 13.42
C THR A 46 4.70 5.89 14.07
N LEU A 47 4.95 4.82 13.31
CA LEU A 47 5.60 3.59 13.79
C LEU A 47 7.07 3.84 14.17
N MET A 48 7.78 4.68 13.42
CA MET A 48 9.16 5.07 13.75
C MET A 48 9.24 5.86 15.04
N LYS A 49 8.27 6.74 15.34
CA LYS A 49 8.16 7.39 16.66
C LYS A 49 7.81 6.37 17.76
N HIS A 50 6.89 5.45 17.48
CA HIS A 50 6.51 4.41 18.43
C HIS A 50 7.65 3.44 18.75
N LYS A 51 8.52 3.16 17.77
CA LYS A 51 9.72 2.33 17.92
C LYS A 51 10.59 2.76 19.10
N ASP A 52 10.70 4.06 19.37
CA ASP A 52 11.55 4.58 20.45
C ASP A 52 10.95 4.38 21.84
N THR A 53 9.65 4.08 21.93
CA THR A 53 8.98 3.72 23.20
C THR A 53 9.16 2.23 23.55
N ILE A 54 9.54 1.39 22.59
CA ILE A 54 9.65 -0.06 22.76
C ILE A 54 11.09 -0.46 23.04
N LYS A 55 11.27 -1.36 24.02
CA LYS A 55 12.58 -1.93 24.40
C LYS A 55 12.76 -3.35 23.87
N GLY A 56 14.02 -3.73 23.64
CA GLY A 56 14.40 -5.10 23.28
C GLY A 56 14.26 -5.43 21.79
N LYS A 57 14.24 -6.74 21.47
CA LYS A 57 14.26 -7.26 20.10
C LYS A 57 13.01 -6.89 19.29
N VAL A 58 11.88 -6.65 19.95
CA VAL A 58 10.61 -6.25 19.31
C VAL A 58 10.74 -4.93 18.54
N ARG A 59 11.67 -4.07 18.96
CA ARG A 59 12.00 -2.81 18.27
C ARG A 59 12.36 -3.03 16.79
N LEU A 60 13.10 -4.09 16.50
CA LEU A 60 13.51 -4.43 15.12
C LEU A 60 12.31 -4.89 14.28
N GLY A 61 11.37 -5.62 14.88
CA GLY A 61 10.14 -6.04 14.21
C GLY A 61 9.26 -4.85 13.82
N VAL A 62 9.10 -3.88 14.71
CA VAL A 62 8.35 -2.63 14.42
C VAL A 62 9.03 -1.83 13.33
N GLN A 63 10.37 -1.74 13.36
CA GLN A 63 11.13 -1.08 12.30
C GLN A 63 10.93 -1.75 10.94
N ALA A 64 11.10 -3.08 10.87
CA ALA A 64 10.92 -3.84 9.63
C ALA A 64 9.50 -3.71 9.08
N PHE A 65 8.49 -3.74 9.96
CA PHE A 65 7.10 -3.52 9.56
C PHE A 65 6.88 -2.11 8.99
N ALA A 66 7.39 -1.08 9.67
CA ALA A 66 7.30 0.30 9.19
C ALA A 66 7.97 0.46 7.81
N GLU A 67 9.19 -0.06 7.64
CA GLU A 67 9.92 -0.01 6.38
C GLU A 67 9.21 -0.76 5.25
N SER A 68 8.49 -1.85 5.56
CA SER A 68 7.71 -2.60 4.58
C SER A 68 6.56 -1.79 3.99
N LEU A 69 5.95 -0.87 4.75
CA LEU A 69 4.87 -0.01 4.26
C LEU A 69 5.34 0.93 3.15
N LEU A 70 6.61 1.33 3.18
CA LEU A 70 7.21 2.21 2.17
C LEU A 70 7.32 1.57 0.79
N VAL A 71 7.08 0.25 0.66
CA VAL A 71 7.08 -0.41 -0.65
C VAL A 71 6.06 0.19 -1.60
N ILE A 72 4.87 0.57 -1.10
CA ILE A 72 3.80 1.13 -1.93
C ILE A 72 4.21 2.47 -2.56
N PRO A 73 4.60 3.52 -1.80
CA PRO A 73 5.05 4.77 -2.39
C PRO A 73 6.33 4.62 -3.23
N LYS A 74 7.24 3.70 -2.88
CA LYS A 74 8.41 3.38 -3.72
C LYS A 74 7.99 2.85 -5.09
N THR A 75 7.09 1.89 -5.13
CA THR A 75 6.60 1.32 -6.38
C THR A 75 5.85 2.36 -7.21
N LEU A 76 5.08 3.24 -6.58
CA LEU A 76 4.45 4.37 -7.27
C LEU A 76 5.50 5.29 -7.93
N ALA A 77 6.56 5.66 -7.20
CA ALA A 77 7.64 6.50 -7.73
C ALA A 77 8.37 5.83 -8.91
N VAL A 78 8.73 4.55 -8.78
CA VAL A 78 9.39 3.78 -9.85
C VAL A 78 8.53 3.69 -11.10
N ASN A 79 7.23 3.39 -10.93
CA ASN A 79 6.31 3.28 -12.06
C ASN A 79 6.08 4.62 -12.77
N SER A 80 6.24 5.73 -12.05
CA SER A 80 6.21 7.09 -12.62
C SER A 80 7.56 7.56 -13.19
N GLY A 81 8.63 6.77 -13.07
CA GLY A 81 9.95 7.10 -13.61
C GLY A 81 10.81 8.00 -12.72
N TYR A 82 10.45 8.16 -11.44
CA TYR A 82 11.23 8.94 -10.47
C TYR A 82 12.16 8.06 -9.64
N ASP A 83 13.18 8.68 -9.03
CA ASP A 83 14.04 7.98 -8.07
C ASP A 83 13.27 7.67 -6.79
N ALA A 84 13.15 6.37 -6.48
CA ALA A 84 12.38 5.89 -5.36
C ALA A 84 12.96 6.28 -3.99
N GLN A 85 14.28 6.44 -3.87
CA GLN A 85 14.90 6.82 -2.60
C GLN A 85 14.70 8.31 -2.34
N ASP A 86 15.03 9.15 -3.33
CA ASP A 86 14.89 10.60 -3.21
C ASP A 86 13.45 11.01 -2.92
N THR A 87 12.49 10.40 -3.64
CA THR A 87 11.07 10.66 -3.47
C THR A 87 10.60 10.31 -2.05
N ILE A 88 11.04 9.17 -1.50
CA ILE A 88 10.65 8.75 -0.15
C ILE A 88 11.24 9.66 0.92
N VAL A 89 12.49 10.09 0.76
CA VAL A 89 13.11 11.04 1.69
C VAL A 89 12.29 12.33 1.72
N LYS A 90 12.00 12.92 0.56
CA LYS A 90 11.16 14.12 0.46
C LYS A 90 9.80 13.94 1.13
N LEU A 91 9.07 12.87 0.79
CA LEU A 91 7.74 12.59 1.35
C LEU A 91 7.77 12.43 2.87
N THR A 92 8.75 11.69 3.40
CA THR A 92 8.84 11.44 4.84
C THR A 92 9.24 12.67 5.63
N GLU A 93 10.10 13.53 5.08
CA GLU A 93 10.45 14.83 5.67
C GLU A 93 9.25 15.78 5.66
N GLU A 94 8.56 15.89 4.54
CA GLU A 94 7.43 16.80 4.40
C GLU A 94 6.23 16.38 5.26
N ASP A 95 5.96 15.08 5.38
CA ASP A 95 4.94 14.54 6.28
C ASP A 95 5.27 14.79 7.77
N ARG A 96 6.55 14.91 8.14
CA ARG A 96 6.95 15.24 9.52
C ARG A 96 6.71 16.70 9.86
N LEU A 97 6.87 17.59 8.88
CA LEU A 97 6.70 19.04 9.04
C LEU A 97 5.23 19.44 9.01
N ASN A 98 4.41 18.73 8.24
CA ASN A 98 3.01 19.05 8.05
C ASN A 98 2.07 18.22 8.95
N PRO A 99 1.02 18.84 9.53
CA PRO A 99 -0.03 18.11 10.24
C PRO A 99 -0.91 17.29 9.29
N ASP A 100 -1.04 17.74 8.04
CA ASP A 100 -1.85 17.08 7.03
C ASP A 100 -1.10 15.90 6.39
N PRO A 101 -1.79 14.82 5.98
CA PRO A 101 -1.17 13.70 5.26
C PRO A 101 -0.61 14.12 3.90
N VAL A 102 0.61 13.70 3.61
CA VAL A 102 1.34 14.03 2.38
C VAL A 102 1.49 12.77 1.52
N GLY A 103 1.13 12.85 0.24
CA GLY A 103 1.24 11.78 -0.74
C GLY A 103 2.11 12.18 -1.92
N LEU A 104 2.29 11.25 -2.84
CA LEU A 104 3.10 11.43 -4.06
C LEU A 104 2.25 11.91 -5.23
N ASP A 105 2.64 13.01 -5.87
CA ASP A 105 2.12 13.34 -7.20
C ASP A 105 2.89 12.55 -8.26
N LEU A 106 2.16 11.72 -9.01
CA LEU A 106 2.73 10.91 -10.08
C LEU A 106 3.15 11.72 -11.32
N SER A 107 2.72 12.98 -11.44
CA SER A 107 2.99 13.84 -12.60
C SER A 107 4.21 14.73 -12.42
N SER A 108 4.45 15.20 -11.18
CA SER A 108 5.61 16.03 -10.84
C SER A 108 6.70 15.26 -10.09
N GLY A 109 6.35 14.15 -9.41
CA GLY A 109 7.27 13.42 -8.53
C GLY A 109 7.51 14.13 -7.19
N GLU A 110 6.78 15.20 -6.92
CA GLU A 110 6.92 15.98 -5.70
C GLU A 110 5.83 15.64 -4.66
N PRO A 111 6.07 15.96 -3.37
CA PRO A 111 5.07 15.81 -2.33
C PRO A 111 3.85 16.71 -2.57
N MET A 112 2.66 16.18 -2.30
CA MET A 112 1.39 16.91 -2.44
C MET A 112 0.38 16.46 -1.39
N LYS A 113 -0.66 17.27 -1.16
CA LYS A 113 -1.78 16.91 -0.28
C LYS A 113 -2.85 16.12 -1.06
N PRO A 114 -3.08 14.82 -0.79
CA PRO A 114 -4.05 14.01 -1.54
C PRO A 114 -5.47 14.54 -1.46
N VAL A 115 -5.81 15.17 -0.33
CA VAL A 115 -7.12 15.78 -0.07
C VAL A 115 -7.44 16.86 -1.10
N ASP A 116 -6.49 17.73 -1.41
CA ASP A 116 -6.69 18.86 -2.33
C ASP A 116 -6.85 18.40 -3.79
N MET A 117 -6.25 17.26 -4.13
CA MET A 117 -6.37 16.62 -5.44
C MET A 117 -7.55 15.64 -5.54
N GLY A 118 -8.30 15.44 -4.45
CA GLY A 118 -9.42 14.51 -4.41
C GLY A 118 -9.02 13.03 -4.50
N VAL A 119 -7.77 12.68 -4.16
CA VAL A 119 -7.26 11.30 -4.22
C VAL A 119 -7.48 10.62 -2.87
N TYR A 120 -8.44 9.71 -2.83
CA TYR A 120 -8.84 8.99 -1.63
C TYR A 120 -8.87 7.47 -1.85
N ASP A 121 -8.55 6.75 -0.79
CA ASP A 121 -8.67 5.30 -0.69
C ASP A 121 -9.80 4.91 0.28
N ASN A 122 -10.39 3.75 0.07
CA ASN A 122 -11.36 3.15 0.99
C ASN A 122 -10.70 2.68 2.28
N TYR A 123 -11.36 2.92 3.41
CA TYR A 123 -10.89 2.46 4.72
C TYR A 123 -10.81 0.93 4.80
N ILE A 124 -11.87 0.21 4.39
CA ILE A 124 -11.90 -1.25 4.45
C ILE A 124 -10.74 -1.91 3.68
N VAL A 125 -10.31 -1.32 2.57
CA VAL A 125 -9.22 -1.84 1.75
C VAL A 125 -7.92 -1.80 2.52
N LYS A 126 -7.54 -0.65 3.08
CA LYS A 126 -6.30 -0.51 3.88
C LYS A 126 -6.33 -1.39 5.13
N LYS A 127 -7.48 -1.42 5.83
CA LYS A 127 -7.67 -2.28 7.01
C LYS A 127 -7.45 -3.76 6.68
N GLN A 128 -8.06 -4.23 5.60
CA GLN A 128 -7.97 -5.64 5.21
C GLN A 128 -6.58 -6.01 4.72
N ILE A 129 -5.90 -5.12 3.99
CA ILE A 129 -4.52 -5.31 3.55
C ILE A 129 -3.61 -5.51 4.77
N LEU A 130 -3.64 -4.59 5.73
CA LEU A 130 -2.80 -4.70 6.93
C LEU A 130 -3.08 -5.98 7.72
N ASN A 131 -4.35 -6.29 7.96
CA ASN A 131 -4.73 -7.48 8.71
C ASN A 131 -4.30 -8.78 8.00
N SER A 132 -4.61 -8.89 6.71
CA SER A 132 -4.34 -10.11 5.94
C SER A 132 -2.84 -10.33 5.74
N CYS A 133 -2.10 -9.28 5.37
CA CYS A 133 -0.66 -9.36 5.17
C CYS A 133 0.08 -9.73 6.45
N SER A 134 -0.31 -9.15 7.60
CA SER A 134 0.30 -9.50 8.89
C SER A 134 0.07 -10.97 9.25
N ILE A 135 -1.15 -11.48 9.10
CA ILE A 135 -1.47 -12.90 9.40
C ILE A 135 -0.68 -13.83 8.48
N ILE A 136 -0.68 -13.56 7.18
CA ILE A 136 0.03 -14.40 6.18
C ILE A 136 1.54 -14.37 6.43
N ALA A 137 2.12 -13.19 6.66
CA ALA A 137 3.54 -13.06 6.94
C ALA A 137 3.94 -13.82 8.22
N SER A 138 3.15 -13.71 9.29
CA SER A 138 3.39 -14.48 10.51
C SER A 138 3.32 -15.99 10.27
N ASN A 139 2.33 -16.46 9.51
CA ASN A 139 2.22 -17.88 9.18
C ASN A 139 3.42 -18.37 8.35
N LEU A 140 3.87 -17.58 7.37
CA LEU A 140 5.04 -17.92 6.56
C LEU A 140 6.33 -17.97 7.38
N LEU A 141 6.51 -17.04 8.33
CA LEU A 141 7.68 -17.01 9.22
C LEU A 141 7.73 -18.18 10.22
N LEU A 142 6.59 -18.84 10.48
CA LEU A 142 6.51 -20.02 11.35
C LEU A 142 6.78 -21.33 10.60
N VAL A 143 6.77 -21.33 9.27
CA VAL A 143 7.07 -22.51 8.46
C VAL A 143 8.58 -22.66 8.37
N ASP A 144 9.11 -23.71 9.00
CA ASP A 144 10.54 -24.04 8.97
C ASP A 144 10.88 -24.94 7.77
N GLU A 145 10.06 -25.97 7.51
CA GLU A 145 10.27 -26.91 6.41
C GLU A 145 8.99 -27.18 5.62
N ILE A 146 9.14 -27.29 4.29
CA ILE A 146 8.09 -27.73 3.36
C ILE A 146 8.50 -29.08 2.78
N MET A 147 7.95 -30.16 3.34
CA MET A 147 8.16 -31.51 2.80
C MET A 147 7.12 -31.84 1.74
N ARG A 148 7.54 -31.94 0.48
CA ARG A 148 6.67 -32.39 -0.61
C ARG A 148 6.66 -33.92 -0.68
N ALA A 149 5.70 -34.57 -0.02
CA ALA A 149 5.48 -36.01 -0.13
C ALA A 149 4.48 -36.33 -1.25
N GLY A 150 4.96 -36.88 -2.36
CA GLY A 150 4.15 -37.33 -3.49
C GLY A 150 5.02 -37.70 -4.69
N MET A 151 4.69 -38.80 -5.37
CA MET A 151 5.48 -39.26 -6.53
C MET A 151 5.42 -38.23 -7.65
N THR A 152 6.57 -37.77 -8.12
CA THR A 152 6.69 -37.29 -9.49
C THR A 152 6.28 -38.46 -10.37
N SER A 153 5.04 -38.46 -10.88
CA SER A 153 4.66 -39.37 -11.96
C SER A 153 5.41 -38.92 -13.20
N LEU A 154 6.70 -39.26 -13.27
CA LEU A 154 7.41 -39.49 -14.51
C LEU A 154 6.67 -40.64 -15.19
N LYS A 155 5.65 -40.30 -15.96
CA LYS A 155 5.03 -41.19 -16.94
C LYS A 155 5.31 -40.60 -18.31
N GLY A 156 6.16 -41.32 -19.05
CA GLY A 156 6.20 -41.36 -20.52
C GLY A 156 6.70 -40.10 -21.19
#